data_AF-A0A0Q3HQ82-F1
#
_entry.id   AF-A0A0Q3HQ82-F1
#
_cell.length_a   1.000
_cell.length_b   1.000
_cell.length_c   1.000
_cell.angle_alpha   90.00
_cell.angle_beta   90.00
_cell.angle_gamma   90.00
#
_symmetry.space_group_name_H-M   'P 1'
#
loop_
_entity.id
_entity.type
_entity.pdbx_description
1 polymer ?
#
loop_
_entity_poly.entity_id
_entity_poly.type
_entity_poly.pdbx_seq_one_letter_code
_entity_poly.pdbx_strand_id
1 'polypeptide(L)'
;MDKIVSENFIYPKTNSFQNSIDIPKQYLEDYEEAIKVLSASPKASAALTRRLLQNILREEFNISEKSLAKEIEIFTNKTDIPSYLTDAVDAVRQVGNIAAHPSKDLSTGEIVPVEKGEAEWLIEVIEQLFDFVFIQPKKLEKRKQELNLKLDKLGKPQMK
;
A
#
# COMPACT_ATOMS: atom_id res chain seq x y z
N MET A 1 2.07 21.65 36.48
CA MET A 1 3.08 21.41 35.42
C MET A 1 2.61 20.14 34.71
N ASP A 2 1.57 20.29 33.90
CA ASP A 2 0.86 19.15 33.31
C ASP A 2 1.61 18.65 32.07
N LYS A 3 2.27 17.50 32.20
CA LYS A 3 2.79 16.73 31.07
C LYS A 3 1.67 15.87 30.53
N ILE A 4 0.98 16.34 29.50
CA ILE A 4 0.15 15.46 28.67
C ILE A 4 1.11 14.72 27.75
N VAL A 5 1.38 13.44 28.04
CA VAL A 5 2.16 12.54 27.18
C VAL A 5 1.21 11.48 26.66
N SER A 6 0.66 11.73 25.47
CA SER A 6 0.35 10.77 24.41
C SER A 6 -0.68 11.41 23.48
N GLU A 7 -0.24 11.91 22.34
CA GLU A 7 -1.16 12.23 21.23
C GLU A 7 -1.62 10.90 20.62
N ASN A 8 -2.74 10.37 21.11
CA ASN A 8 -3.44 9.28 20.43
C ASN A 8 -4.20 9.89 19.26
N PHE A 9 -3.61 9.84 18.07
CA PHE A 9 -4.35 10.06 16.82
C PHE A 9 -5.35 8.92 16.64
N ILE A 10 -6.59 9.15 17.10
CA ILE A 10 -7.72 8.27 16.81
C ILE A 10 -8.28 8.72 15.46
N TYR A 11 -7.74 8.16 14.39
CA TYR A 11 -8.36 8.28 13.07
C TYR A 11 -9.72 7.58 13.09
N PRO A 12 -10.76 8.11 12.42
CA PRO A 12 -11.98 7.36 12.21
C PRO A 12 -11.62 6.04 11.50
N LYS A 13 -11.95 4.90 12.13
CA LYS A 13 -11.76 3.54 11.60
C LYS A 13 -12.71 3.23 10.43
N THR A 14 -12.84 4.15 9.48
CA THR A 14 -13.36 3.80 8.17
C THR A 14 -12.17 3.24 7.40
N ASN A 15 -11.99 1.92 7.42
CA ASN A 15 -11.11 1.25 6.47
C ASN A 15 -11.53 1.74 5.08
N SER A 16 -10.65 2.50 4.41
CA SER A 16 -10.93 3.14 3.12
C SER A 16 -11.43 2.16 2.06
N PHE A 17 -11.16 0.86 2.27
CA PHE A 17 -11.43 -0.22 1.32
C PHE A 17 -12.31 -1.36 1.87
N GLN A 18 -12.84 -1.28 3.09
CA GLN A 18 -13.57 -2.41 3.74
C GLN A 18 -14.78 -2.93 2.95
N ASN A 19 -15.28 -2.14 1.99
CA ASN A 19 -16.41 -2.48 1.12
C ASN A 19 -16.09 -2.25 -0.36
N SER A 20 -14.81 -2.22 -0.74
CA SER A 20 -14.44 -2.04 -2.15
C SER A 20 -14.68 -3.35 -2.90
N ILE A 21 -15.82 -3.45 -3.60
CA ILE A 21 -16.09 -4.55 -4.54
C ILE A 21 -15.03 -4.63 -5.66
N ASP A 22 -14.24 -3.57 -5.80
CA ASP A 22 -13.29 -3.44 -6.87
C ASP A 22 -11.96 -4.15 -6.64
N ILE A 23 -11.62 -4.41 -5.38
CA ILE A 23 -10.38 -5.08 -4.98
C ILE A 23 -10.67 -6.58 -4.78
N PRO A 24 -9.83 -7.48 -5.32
CA PRO A 24 -9.95 -8.91 -5.08
C PRO A 24 -9.98 -9.26 -3.59
N LYS A 25 -10.92 -10.12 -3.19
CA LYS A 25 -11.18 -10.48 -1.80
C LYS A 25 -9.93 -10.96 -1.04
N GLN A 26 -9.06 -11.71 -1.71
CA GLN A 26 -7.81 -12.21 -1.11
C GLN A 26 -6.90 -11.09 -0.59
N TYR A 27 -6.83 -9.96 -1.31
CA TYR A 27 -5.99 -8.83 -0.91
C TYR A 27 -6.64 -8.03 0.21
N LEU A 28 -7.98 -7.89 0.19
CA LEU A 28 -8.72 -7.24 1.26
C LEU A 28 -8.60 -8.00 2.59
N GLU A 29 -8.69 -9.32 2.56
CA GLU A 29 -8.55 -10.15 3.76
C GLU A 29 -7.17 -9.99 4.40
N ASP A 30 -6.09 -10.08 3.61
CA ASP A 30 -4.71 -9.86 4.05
C ASP A 30 -4.52 -8.42 4.62
N TYR A 31 -5.09 -7.41 3.95
CA TYR A 31 -5.03 -6.00 4.37
C TYR A 31 -5.78 -5.76 5.69
N GLU A 32 -6.98 -6.32 5.83
CA GLU A 32 -7.75 -6.21 7.06
C GLU A 32 -7.05 -6.88 8.25
N GLU A 33 -6.41 -8.02 8.01
CA GLU A 33 -5.62 -8.70 9.04
C GLU A 33 -4.46 -7.81 9.50
N ALA A 34 -3.71 -7.22 8.56
CA ALA A 34 -2.61 -6.30 8.85
C ALA A 34 -3.05 -5.10 9.72
N ILE A 35 -4.22 -4.51 9.44
CA ILE A 35 -4.77 -3.41 10.25
C ILE A 35 -5.21 -3.87 11.63
N LYS A 36 -5.90 -5.02 11.72
CA LYS A 36 -6.39 -5.55 13.00
C LYS A 36 -5.25 -5.76 13.98
N VAL A 37 -4.10 -6.26 13.50
CA VAL A 37 -2.95 -6.53 14.35
C VAL A 37 -2.04 -5.33 14.60
N LEU A 38 -2.20 -4.22 13.87
CA LEU A 38 -1.34 -3.01 13.98
C LEU A 38 -1.18 -2.53 15.41
N SER A 39 -2.30 -2.39 16.14
CA SER A 39 -2.29 -1.89 17.53
C SER A 39 -1.64 -2.87 18.52
N ALA A 40 -1.73 -4.18 18.25
CA ALA A 40 -1.19 -5.21 19.13
C ALA A 40 0.27 -5.55 18.81
N SER A 41 0.65 -5.50 17.54
CA SER A 41 2.00 -5.79 17.06
C SER A 41 2.26 -5.09 15.73
N PRO A 42 2.89 -3.90 15.75
CA PRO A 42 3.37 -3.22 14.54
C PRO A 42 4.27 -4.10 13.68
N LYS A 43 5.11 -4.93 14.33
CA LYS A 43 5.96 -5.91 13.65
C LYS A 43 5.15 -6.94 12.85
N ALA A 44 4.09 -7.51 13.43
CA ALA A 44 3.25 -8.47 12.72
C ALA A 44 2.49 -7.79 11.57
N SER A 45 1.97 -6.59 11.81
CA SER A 45 1.30 -5.78 10.79
C SER A 45 2.22 -5.49 9.59
N ALA A 46 3.45 -5.06 9.86
CA ALA A 46 4.47 -4.85 8.83
C ALA A 46 4.78 -6.12 8.05
N ALA A 47 4.91 -7.28 8.71
CA ALA A 47 5.17 -8.55 8.04
C ALA A 47 4.01 -8.98 7.10
N LEU A 48 2.77 -8.87 7.57
CA LEU A 48 1.57 -9.15 6.76
C LEU A 48 1.48 -8.21 5.56
N THR A 49 1.72 -6.91 5.78
CA THR A 49 1.68 -5.89 4.73
C THR A 49 2.74 -6.13 3.66
N ARG A 50 3.95 -6.55 4.05
CA ARG A 50 5.02 -6.93 3.10
C ARG A 50 4.67 -8.16 2.27
N ARG A 51 4.03 -9.16 2.89
CA ARG A 51 3.54 -10.34 2.17
C ARG A 51 2.46 -9.95 1.17
N LEU A 52 1.54 -9.07 1.56
CA LEU A 52 0.52 -8.55 0.66
C LEU A 52 1.14 -7.78 -0.52
N LEU A 53 2.12 -6.90 -0.26
CA LEU A 53 2.86 -6.21 -1.33
C LEU A 53 3.48 -7.20 -2.31
N GLN A 54 4.19 -8.21 -1.81
CA GLN A 54 4.80 -9.26 -2.63
C GLN A 54 3.77 -9.96 -3.52
N ASN A 55 2.60 -10.31 -2.97
CA ASN A 55 1.53 -10.94 -3.74
C ASN A 55 1.03 -10.02 -4.86
N ILE A 56 0.80 -8.73 -4.58
CA ILE A 56 0.38 -7.75 -5.60
C ILE A 56 1.44 -7.64 -6.71
N LEU A 57 2.73 -7.54 -6.35
CA LEU A 57 3.82 -7.45 -7.34
C LEU A 57 3.90 -8.68 -8.25
N ARG A 58 3.63 -9.87 -7.70
CA ARG A 58 3.67 -11.12 -8.46
C ARG A 58 2.47 -11.28 -9.36
N GLU A 59 1.28 -11.11 -8.83
CA GLU A 59 0.04 -11.45 -9.54
C GLU A 59 -0.39 -10.33 -10.50
N GLU A 60 -0.28 -9.06 -10.09
CA GLU A 60 -0.77 -7.93 -10.90
C GLU A 60 0.31 -7.35 -11.82
N PHE A 61 1.58 -7.47 -11.42
CA PHE A 61 2.71 -6.89 -12.15
C PHE A 61 3.64 -7.92 -12.81
N ASN A 62 3.38 -9.22 -12.61
CA ASN A 62 4.20 -10.34 -13.11
C ASN A 62 5.68 -10.25 -12.69
N ILE A 63 5.95 -9.74 -11.49
CA ILE A 63 7.31 -9.62 -10.93
C ILE A 63 7.49 -10.69 -9.86
N SER A 64 8.14 -11.79 -10.22
CA SER A 64 8.42 -12.90 -9.29
C SER A 64 9.92 -13.12 -9.16
N GLU A 65 10.47 -12.80 -8.00
CA GLU A 65 11.90 -12.95 -7.71
C GLU A 65 12.16 -13.68 -6.40
N LYS A 66 13.43 -13.95 -6.12
CA LYS A 66 13.88 -14.66 -4.92
C LYS A 66 13.63 -13.90 -3.61
N SER A 67 13.42 -12.58 -3.68
CA SER A 67 13.15 -11.75 -2.50
C SER A 67 12.32 -10.53 -2.87
N LEU A 68 11.50 -10.06 -1.92
CA LEU A 68 10.70 -8.85 -2.07
C LEU A 68 11.55 -7.63 -2.43
N ALA A 69 12.78 -7.53 -1.91
CA ALA A 69 13.68 -6.44 -2.25
C ALA A 69 13.99 -6.35 -3.76
N LYS A 70 14.19 -7.50 -4.42
CA LYS A 70 14.40 -7.55 -5.87
C LYS A 70 13.13 -7.26 -6.65
N GLU A 71 11.98 -7.71 -6.14
CA GLU A 71 10.69 -7.42 -6.76
C GLU A 71 10.39 -5.91 -6.72
N ILE A 72 10.67 -5.26 -5.60
CA ILE A 72 10.57 -3.81 -5.43
C ILE A 72 11.54 -3.10 -6.39
N GLU A 73 12.79 -3.53 -6.49
CA GLU A 73 13.77 -2.94 -7.42
C GLU A 73 13.26 -3.00 -8.88
N ILE A 74 12.75 -4.15 -9.33
CA ILE A 74 12.17 -4.27 -10.68
C ILE A 74 10.95 -3.38 -10.82
N PHE A 75 10.08 -3.32 -9.82
CA PHE A 75 8.89 -2.46 -9.83
C PHE A 75 9.26 -0.99 -9.96
N THR A 76 10.27 -0.51 -9.21
CA THR A 76 10.71 0.89 -9.24
C THR A 76 11.34 1.31 -10.57
N ASN A 77 11.79 0.34 -11.38
CA ASN A 77 12.36 0.60 -12.71
C ASN A 77 11.31 0.63 -13.83
N LYS A 78 10.03 0.39 -13.53
CA LYS A 78 8.94 0.48 -14.53
C LYS A 78 8.63 1.92 -14.91
N THR A 79 8.45 2.18 -16.19
CA THR A 79 8.20 3.52 -16.75
C THR A 79 6.71 3.87 -16.87
N ASP A 80 5.83 2.87 -16.77
CA ASP A 80 4.38 2.99 -16.81
C ASP A 80 3.74 3.25 -15.44
N ILE A 81 4.55 3.31 -14.39
CA ILE A 81 4.11 3.56 -13.01
C ILE A 81 4.45 5.01 -12.62
N PRO A 82 3.51 5.75 -12.00
CA PRO A 82 3.80 7.08 -11.48
C PRO A 82 4.93 7.08 -10.45
N SER A 83 5.82 8.07 -10.52
CA SER A 83 7.02 8.13 -9.66
C SER A 83 6.69 8.15 -8.18
N TYR A 84 5.61 8.84 -7.77
CA TYR A 84 5.20 8.87 -6.36
C TYR A 84 4.89 7.47 -5.81
N LEU A 85 4.39 6.56 -6.66
CA LEU A 85 4.05 5.20 -6.27
C LEU A 85 5.30 4.30 -6.22
N THR A 86 6.22 4.46 -7.18
CA THR A 86 7.51 3.77 -7.11
C THR A 86 8.33 4.22 -5.90
N ASP A 87 8.31 5.51 -5.57
CA ASP A 87 9.00 6.07 -4.40
C ASP A 87 8.39 5.53 -3.09
N ALA A 88 7.06 5.46 -3.02
CA ALA A 88 6.33 4.88 -1.89
C ALA A 88 6.64 3.38 -1.71
N VAL A 89 6.78 2.63 -2.80
CA VAL A 89 7.14 1.20 -2.74
C VAL A 89 8.63 1.00 -2.41
N ASP A 90 9.55 1.84 -2.89
CA ASP A 90 10.98 1.75 -2.51
C ASP A 90 11.19 2.02 -1.02
N ALA A 91 10.42 2.94 -0.43
CA ALA A 91 10.40 3.18 1.00
C ALA A 91 10.15 1.90 1.83
N VAL A 92 9.31 0.99 1.35
CA VAL A 92 9.07 -0.32 1.99
C VAL A 92 10.36 -1.15 2.07
N ARG A 93 11.19 -1.11 1.03
CA ARG A 93 12.51 -1.78 1.03
C ARG A 93 13.41 -1.19 2.11
N GLN A 94 13.42 0.13 2.27
CA GLN A 94 14.23 0.84 3.26
C GLN A 94 13.81 0.49 4.70
N VAL A 95 12.52 0.56 5.02
CA VAL A 95 11.97 0.14 6.33
C VAL A 95 12.30 -1.32 6.62
N GLY A 96 12.18 -2.20 5.61
CA GLY A 96 12.51 -3.62 5.76
C GLY A 96 13.98 -3.89 6.08
N ASN A 97 14.88 -3.12 5.48
CA ASN A 97 16.31 -3.23 5.73
C ASN A 97 16.67 -2.79 7.14
N ILE A 98 16.04 -1.72 7.66
CA ILE A 98 16.21 -1.25 9.04
C ILE A 98 15.69 -2.29 10.05
N ALA A 99 14.57 -2.95 9.75
CA ALA A 99 13.98 -3.96 10.62
C ALA A 99 14.70 -5.33 10.58
N ALA A 100 15.26 -5.72 9.43
CA ALA A 100 15.93 -7.02 9.23
C ALA A 100 17.40 -7.00 9.64
N HIS A 101 18.06 -5.85 9.51
CA HIS A 101 19.37 -5.60 10.11
C HIS A 101 19.15 -4.74 11.35
N PRO A 102 19.21 -5.29 12.57
CA PRO A 102 19.27 -4.48 13.77
C PRO A 102 20.52 -3.61 13.66
N SER A 103 20.32 -2.39 13.18
CA SER A 103 21.31 -1.35 13.29
C SER A 103 21.38 -1.09 14.78
N LYS A 104 22.46 -1.52 15.42
CA LYS A 104 22.72 -1.09 16.79
C LYS A 104 22.70 0.43 16.75
N ASP A 105 21.82 1.05 17.52
CA ASP A 105 22.04 2.43 17.89
C ASP A 105 23.45 2.48 18.50
N LEU A 106 24.35 3.20 17.83
CA LEU A 106 25.77 3.29 18.21
C LEU A 106 25.95 3.86 19.62
N SER A 107 24.89 4.45 20.19
CA SER A 107 24.83 5.04 21.52
C SER A 107 24.35 4.06 22.60
N THR A 108 23.45 3.11 22.26
CA THR A 108 22.74 2.26 23.26
C THR A 108 22.90 0.76 23.04
N GLY A 109 23.23 0.31 21.81
CA GLY A 109 23.47 -1.09 21.50
C GLY A 109 22.23 -1.99 21.39
N GLU A 110 21.02 -1.41 21.41
CA GLU A 110 19.76 -2.15 21.35
C GLU A 110 19.32 -2.50 19.91
N ILE A 111 18.51 -3.56 19.80
CA ILE A 111 17.81 -3.97 18.57
C ILE A 111 16.63 -3.01 18.37
N VAL A 112 16.62 -2.25 17.28
CA VAL A 112 15.53 -1.32 16.97
C VAL A 112 14.29 -2.10 16.49
N PRO A 113 13.17 -2.06 17.23
CA PRO A 113 11.92 -2.71 16.80
C PRO A 113 11.24 -1.89 15.69
N VAL A 114 10.38 -2.55 14.91
CA VAL A 114 9.49 -1.83 13.96
C VAL A 114 8.57 -0.91 14.76
N GLU A 115 8.62 0.38 14.47
CA GLU A 115 7.76 1.36 15.11
C GLU A 115 6.35 1.31 14.53
N LYS A 116 5.35 1.74 15.31
CA LYS A 116 3.95 1.81 14.86
C LYS A 116 3.82 2.65 13.58
N GLY A 117 4.52 3.78 13.52
CA GLY A 117 4.51 4.67 12.36
C GLY A 117 5.07 4.01 11.09
N GLU A 118 6.08 3.15 11.21
CA GLU A 118 6.60 2.42 10.06
C GLU A 118 5.58 1.41 9.53
N ALA A 119 4.89 0.68 10.41
CA ALA A 119 3.84 -0.24 10.01
C ALA A 119 2.63 0.48 9.41
N GLU A 120 2.24 1.63 9.97
CA GLU A 120 1.20 2.51 9.41
C GLU A 120 1.57 2.97 8.00
N TRP A 121 2.80 3.41 7.80
CA TRP A 121 3.26 3.84 6.48
C TRP A 121 3.25 2.70 5.45
N LEU A 122 3.64 1.48 5.83
CA LEU A 122 3.52 0.32 4.93
C LEU A 122 2.06 0.08 4.50
N ILE A 123 1.10 0.23 5.41
CA ILE A 123 -0.33 0.10 5.11
C ILE A 123 -0.74 1.18 4.10
N GLU A 124 -0.32 2.43 4.29
CA GLU A 124 -0.60 3.54 3.37
C GLU A 124 -0.04 3.27 1.95
N VAL A 125 1.10 2.60 1.82
CA VAL A 125 1.65 2.18 0.51
C VAL A 125 0.71 1.18 -0.18
N ILE A 126 0.18 0.20 0.55
CA ILE A 126 -0.80 -0.75 0.02
C ILE A 126 -2.08 -0.05 -0.41
N GLU A 127 -2.56 0.91 0.38
CA GLU A 127 -3.75 1.69 0.04
C GLU A 127 -3.60 2.45 -1.28
N GLN A 128 -2.43 3.06 -1.50
CA GLN A 128 -2.12 3.73 -2.77
C GLN A 128 -2.04 2.74 -3.94
N LEU A 129 -1.46 1.56 -3.73
CA LEU A 129 -1.44 0.49 -4.74
C LEU A 129 -2.85 0.00 -5.06
N PHE A 130 -3.72 -0.17 -4.06
CA PHE A 130 -5.10 -0.56 -4.29
C PHE A 130 -5.87 0.46 -5.13
N ASP A 131 -5.71 1.75 -4.83
CA ASP A 131 -6.35 2.78 -5.64
C ASP A 131 -5.82 2.77 -7.07
N PHE A 132 -4.50 2.68 -7.26
CA PHE A 132 -3.88 2.67 -8.59
C PHE A 132 -4.24 1.44 -9.42
N VAL A 133 -4.14 0.23 -8.85
CA VAL A 133 -4.29 -1.03 -9.59
C VAL A 133 -5.75 -1.38 -9.84
N PHE A 134 -6.62 -1.22 -8.84
CA PHE A 134 -7.98 -1.77 -8.90
C PHE A 134 -9.06 -0.71 -9.09
N ILE A 135 -8.91 0.46 -8.47
CA ILE A 135 -10.01 1.43 -8.35
C ILE A 135 -9.96 2.48 -9.46
N GLN A 136 -8.81 3.10 -9.70
CA GLN A 136 -8.65 4.14 -10.71
C GLN A 136 -9.04 3.65 -12.12
N PRO A 137 -8.62 2.45 -12.58
CA PRO A 137 -9.01 1.96 -13.90
C PRO A 137 -10.53 1.86 -14.07
N LYS A 138 -11.23 1.33 -13.05
CA LYS A 138 -12.70 1.19 -13.07
C LYS A 138 -13.43 2.53 -12.97
N LYS A 139 -12.92 3.45 -12.14
CA LYS A 139 -13.44 4.84 -12.08
C LYS A 139 -13.32 5.52 -13.44
N LEU A 140 -12.19 5.36 -14.14
CA LEU A 140 -11.97 5.92 -15.47
C LEU A 140 -12.86 5.27 -16.52
N GLU A 141 -12.99 3.94 -16.50
CA GLU A 141 -13.86 3.21 -17.42
C GLU A 141 -15.33 3.66 -17.27
N LYS A 142 -15.84 3.74 -16.04
CA LYS A 142 -17.20 4.21 -15.78
C LYS A 142 -17.43 5.63 -16.30
N ARG A 143 -16.49 6.56 -16.04
CA ARG A 143 -16.57 7.93 -16.55
C ARG A 143 -16.56 7.97 -18.08
N LYS A 144 -15.75 7.14 -18.73
CA LYS A 144 -15.71 7.03 -20.19
C LYS A 144 -17.03 6.51 -20.74
N GLN A 145 -17.62 5.48 -20.12
CA GLN A 145 -18.93 4.94 -20.50
C GLN A 145 -20.03 6.01 -20.37
N GLU A 146 -20.09 6.71 -19.23
CA GLU A 146 -21.06 7.80 -18.99
C GLU A 146 -20.92 8.93 -20.01
N LEU A 147 -19.69 9.28 -20.40
CA LEU A 147 -19.44 10.29 -21.40
C LEU A 147 -19.81 9.81 -22.81
N ASN A 148 -19.51 8.57 -23.18
CA ASN A 148 -19.90 7.99 -24.46
C ASN A 148 -21.43 7.91 -24.59
N LEU A 149 -22.17 7.59 -23.53
CA LEU A 149 -23.64 7.63 -23.51
C LEU A 149 -24.16 9.06 -23.75
N LYS A 150 -23.46 10.09 -23.28
CA LYS A 150 -23.83 11.50 -23.55
C LYS A 150 -23.50 11.91 -24.98
N LEU A 151 -22.36 11.49 -25.52
CA LEU A 151 -21.95 11.79 -26.90
C LEU A 151 -22.87 11.14 -27.92
N ASP A 152 -23.29 9.90 -27.68
CA ASP A 152 -24.23 9.16 -28.52
C ASP A 152 -25.58 9.88 -28.63
N LYS A 153 -26.12 10.35 -27.49
CA LYS A 153 -27.35 11.18 -27.46
C LYS A 153 -27.23 12.50 -28.22
N LEU A 154 -26.00 13.00 -28.41
CA LEU A 154 -25.70 14.23 -29.13
C LEU A 154 -25.27 13.99 -30.59
N GLY A 155 -25.28 12.73 -31.06
CA GLY A 155 -24.81 12.36 -32.41
C GLY A 155 -23.32 12.60 -32.65
N LYS A 156 -22.51 12.65 -31.59
CA LYS A 156 -21.06 12.90 -31.65
C LYS A 156 -20.28 11.58 -31.55
N PRO A 157 -19.07 11.51 -32.17
CA PRO A 157 -18.25 10.31 -32.10
C PRO A 157 -17.81 10.00 -30.67
N GLN A 158 -17.72 8.72 -30.34
CA GLN A 158 -17.30 8.23 -29.02
C GLN A 158 -15.81 8.46 -28.78
N MET A 159 -15.43 8.50 -27.50
CA MET A 159 -14.04 8.50 -27.08
C MET A 159 -13.38 7.15 -27.32
N LYS A 160 -12.15 7.18 -27.86
CA LYS A 160 -11.29 6.01 -28.03
C LYS A 160 -10.90 5.39 -26.71
#